data_AF-A0A8T0T225-F1
#
_entry.id   AF-A0A8T0T225-F1
#
_cell.length_a   1.000
_cell.length_b   1.000
_cell.length_c   1.000
_cell.angle_alpha   90.00
_cell.angle_beta   90.00
_cell.angle_gamma   90.00
#
_symmetry.space_group_name_H-M   'P 1'
#
loop_
_entity.id
_entity.type
_entity.pdbx_description
1 polymer ?
#
loop_
_entity_poly.entity_id
_entity_poly.type
_entity_poly.pdbx_seq_one_letter_code
_entity_poly.pdbx_strand_id
1 'polypeptide(L)'
;MSGGGGGLGAGFSYQKFAHVALERTRLHTALASHPSQEKFKFIKPNEDNTVMNALSFSAPKIRLLRSLTIEQKNSVQVLDFAAFSEPEYDLPIFCANAFTSPARSIVVLDLNPLYDTTEHEDYRGKYYRNLMPLIHKYSELLPWGGKITSESLRFFSPIVIWTILEPTEANHQVLYSAFMDYYKVWLELMDEAVQETSLEKVDRNREAQHKYLTWRAEKDPGYSLLKKLIGECAAKDLVREFLFEGVDSLGTKSFLEYFPEYAQGGGTVNKKRSMIGKSFESRPWDARGQFIGDAGDG
;
A
#
# COMPACT_ATOMS: atom_id res chain seq x y z
N MET A 1 15.14 -2.30 38.32
CA MET A 1 13.92 -1.86 37.64
C MET A 1 13.91 -0.33 37.61
N SER A 2 14.24 0.23 36.45
CA SER A 2 13.86 1.59 36.05
C SER A 2 13.90 1.57 34.52
N GLY A 3 12.71 1.59 33.92
CA GLY A 3 12.50 1.42 32.50
C GLY A 3 13.12 2.57 31.73
N GLY A 4 14.02 2.23 30.80
CA GLY A 4 14.44 3.13 29.74
C GLY A 4 13.28 3.33 28.79
N GLY A 5 12.64 4.50 28.87
CA GLY A 5 11.73 4.95 27.82
C GLY A 5 12.52 5.09 26.53
N GLY A 6 12.28 4.19 25.58
CA GLY A 6 12.76 4.31 24.22
C GLY A 6 12.10 5.52 23.58
N GLY A 7 12.74 6.68 23.69
CA GLY A 7 12.48 7.78 22.78
C GLY A 7 12.67 7.28 21.35
N LEU A 8 11.81 7.69 20.42
CA LEU A 8 12.04 7.54 18.99
C LEU A 8 13.41 8.14 18.68
N GLY A 9 14.44 7.29 18.62
CA GLY A 9 15.83 7.69 18.49
C GLY A 9 16.05 8.41 17.17
N ALA A 10 17.00 9.34 17.16
CA ALA A 10 17.39 10.18 16.02
C ALA A 10 18.02 9.41 14.83
N GLY A 11 17.65 8.15 14.59
CA GLY A 11 18.25 7.26 13.58
C GLY A 11 17.32 6.78 12.46
N PHE A 12 15.99 6.80 12.65
CA PHE A 12 15.04 6.24 11.68
C PHE A 12 14.15 7.30 11.05
N SER A 13 14.11 7.30 9.72
CA SER A 13 13.20 8.14 8.95
C SER A 13 12.74 7.42 7.70
N TYR A 14 11.42 7.31 7.53
CA TYR A 14 10.82 6.79 6.31
C TYR A 14 11.09 7.67 5.08
N GLN A 15 11.56 8.92 5.26
CA GLN A 15 12.04 9.75 4.15
C GLN A 15 13.18 9.07 3.39
N LYS A 16 14.05 8.32 4.08
CA LYS A 16 15.14 7.56 3.46
C LYS A 16 14.61 6.46 2.54
N PHE A 17 13.51 5.81 2.89
CA PHE A 17 12.88 4.77 2.07
C PHE A 17 12.40 5.37 0.75
N ALA A 18 11.62 6.46 0.85
CA ALA A 18 11.10 7.16 -0.33
C ALA A 18 12.23 7.71 -1.20
N HIS A 19 13.23 8.37 -0.62
CA HIS A 19 14.35 8.94 -1.36
C HIS A 19 15.14 7.88 -2.14
N VAL A 20 15.53 6.79 -1.49
CA VAL A 20 16.29 5.73 -2.15
C VAL A 20 15.46 5.01 -3.21
N ALA A 21 14.15 4.80 -2.98
CA ALA A 21 13.27 4.25 -4.01
C ALA A 21 13.26 5.13 -5.25
N LEU A 22 13.09 6.45 -5.11
CA LEU A 22 13.12 7.39 -6.24
C LEU A 22 14.45 7.36 -7.00
N GLU A 23 15.58 7.32 -6.29
CA GLU A 23 16.90 7.18 -6.91
C GLU A 23 17.03 5.87 -7.69
N ARG A 24 16.50 4.75 -7.15
CA ARG A 24 16.47 3.49 -7.88
C ARG A 24 15.58 3.58 -9.11
N THR A 25 14.38 4.15 -9.03
CA THR A 25 13.50 4.29 -10.20
C THR A 25 14.18 5.05 -11.34
N ARG A 26 14.94 6.10 -11.02
CA ARG A 26 15.69 6.91 -12.01
C ARG A 26 16.72 6.13 -12.81
N LEU A 27 17.19 4.98 -12.30
CA LEU A 27 18.10 4.10 -13.03
C LEU A 27 17.39 3.29 -14.11
N HIS A 28 16.07 3.10 -13.98
CA HIS A 28 15.25 2.30 -14.88
C HIS A 28 14.42 3.16 -15.86
N THR A 29 13.99 4.35 -15.42
CA THR A 29 13.15 5.22 -16.23
C THR A 29 13.25 6.69 -15.81
N ALA A 30 12.95 7.61 -16.73
CA ALA A 30 12.94 9.03 -16.45
C ALA A 30 11.65 9.45 -15.72
N LEU A 31 11.79 9.97 -14.50
CA LEU A 31 10.68 10.50 -13.70
C LEU A 31 10.37 11.96 -14.07
N ALA A 32 9.11 12.25 -14.39
CA ALA A 32 8.57 13.59 -14.50
C ALA A 32 7.72 13.92 -13.27
N SER A 33 7.65 15.21 -12.88
CA SER A 33 6.74 15.63 -11.80
C SER A 33 5.29 15.37 -12.22
N HIS A 34 4.51 14.70 -11.37
CA HIS A 34 3.10 14.46 -11.64
C HIS A 34 2.30 15.75 -11.40
N PRO A 35 1.17 16.01 -12.11
CA PRO A 35 0.35 17.21 -11.88
C PRO A 35 -0.12 17.40 -10.42
N SER A 36 -0.36 16.30 -9.70
CA SER A 36 -0.73 16.37 -8.27
C SER A 36 0.37 16.96 -7.37
N GLN A 37 1.63 16.98 -7.83
CA GLN A 37 2.75 17.50 -7.05
C GLN A 37 2.56 18.96 -6.68
N GLU A 38 1.99 19.79 -7.57
CA GLU A 38 1.82 21.23 -7.33
C GLU A 38 0.86 21.50 -6.16
N LYS A 39 -0.28 20.80 -6.14
CA LYS A 39 -1.30 20.94 -5.09
C LYS A 39 -0.80 20.47 -3.73
N PHE A 40 0.00 19.41 -3.69
CA PHE A 40 0.42 18.75 -2.44
C PHE A 40 1.89 18.98 -2.04
N LYS A 41 2.61 19.85 -2.75
CA LYS A 41 4.00 20.21 -2.42
C LYS A 41 4.15 20.71 -0.99
N PHE A 42 3.15 21.44 -0.50
CA PHE A 42 3.11 21.96 0.86
C PHE A 42 1.79 21.56 1.51
N ILE A 43 1.86 20.67 2.49
CA ILE A 43 0.72 20.30 3.33
C ILE A 43 0.94 20.97 4.67
N LYS A 44 0.03 21.85 5.09
CA LYS A 44 0.10 22.53 6.38
C LYS A 44 -0.56 21.66 7.47
N PRO A 45 0.20 21.12 8.45
CA PRO A 45 -0.37 20.40 9.57
C PRO A 45 -1.03 21.36 10.57
N ASN A 46 -1.92 20.81 11.39
CA ASN A 46 -2.60 21.53 12.47
C ASN A 46 -1.64 21.91 13.60
N GLU A 47 -0.59 21.11 13.82
CA GLU A 47 0.42 21.31 14.86
C GLU A 47 1.81 21.50 14.23
N ASP A 48 2.58 22.47 14.73
CA ASP A 48 3.94 22.77 14.23
C ASP A 48 4.98 21.67 14.54
N ASN A 49 4.59 20.64 15.32
CA ASN A 49 5.43 19.49 15.65
C ASN A 49 5.38 18.37 14.60
N THR A 50 4.61 18.56 13.52
CA THR A 50 4.38 17.58 12.48
C THR A 50 4.99 18.07 11.18
N VAL A 51 5.71 17.19 10.49
CA VAL A 51 6.23 17.41 9.14
C VAL A 51 5.59 16.39 8.22
N MET A 52 5.02 16.86 7.11
CA MET A 52 4.46 16.02 6.06
C MET A 52 5.18 16.33 4.74
N ASN A 53 5.73 15.30 4.10
CA ASN A 53 6.32 15.43 2.77
C ASN A 53 5.56 14.54 1.79
N ALA A 54 5.09 15.14 0.70
CA ALA A 54 4.37 14.48 -0.36
C ALA A 54 5.13 14.68 -1.68
N LEU A 55 5.50 13.57 -2.31
CA LEU A 55 6.17 13.55 -3.61
C LEU A 55 5.34 12.70 -4.59
N SER A 56 5.13 13.19 -5.81
CA SER A 56 4.46 12.46 -6.88
C SER A 56 5.12 12.66 -8.24
N PHE A 57 5.28 11.56 -8.96
CA PHE A 57 5.93 11.48 -10.26
C PHE A 57 5.17 10.57 -11.20
N SER A 58 5.39 10.74 -12.51
CA SER A 58 4.98 9.80 -13.56
C SER A 58 6.17 9.42 -14.43
N ALA A 59 6.01 8.35 -15.20
CA ALA A 59 6.97 7.86 -16.18
C ALA A 59 6.22 7.08 -17.28
N PRO A 60 6.86 6.70 -18.41
CA PRO A 60 6.16 6.06 -19.54
C PRO A 60 5.33 4.80 -19.21
N LYS A 61 5.71 4.01 -18.20
CA LYS A 61 4.94 2.84 -17.72
C LYS A 61 4.24 3.07 -16.37
N ILE A 62 4.47 4.24 -15.76
CA ILE A 62 4.04 4.56 -14.40
C ILE A 62 3.11 5.76 -14.46
N ARG A 63 1.82 5.49 -14.26
CA ARG A 63 0.80 6.53 -14.14
C ARG A 63 1.08 7.43 -12.95
N LEU A 64 1.37 6.82 -11.79
CA LEU A 64 1.64 7.54 -10.56
C LEU A 64 2.57 6.77 -9.62
N LEU A 65 3.77 7.32 -9.38
CA LEU A 65 4.66 6.98 -8.29
C LEU A 65 4.53 8.06 -7.22
N ARG A 66 4.08 7.69 -6.01
CA ARG A 66 3.89 8.68 -4.95
C ARG A 66 4.33 8.20 -3.58
N SER A 67 4.83 9.14 -2.79
CA SER A 67 5.20 8.94 -1.39
C SER A 67 4.60 10.02 -0.51
N LEU A 68 3.95 9.62 0.58
CA LEU A 68 3.63 10.47 1.71
C LEU A 68 4.44 9.98 2.92
N THR A 69 5.26 10.87 3.49
CA THR A 69 5.91 10.63 4.78
C THR A 69 5.40 11.61 5.81
N ILE A 70 5.10 11.13 7.01
CA ILE A 70 4.67 11.96 8.13
C ILE A 70 5.61 11.70 9.30
N GLU A 71 6.10 12.77 9.92
CA GLU A 71 6.90 12.71 11.13
C GLU A 71 6.31 13.68 12.15
N GLN A 72 5.69 13.15 13.19
CA GLN A 72 5.26 13.91 14.36
C GLN A 72 6.22 13.66 15.51
N LYS A 73 6.88 14.72 15.97
CA LYS A 73 7.95 14.65 16.98
C LYS A 73 7.52 13.83 18.19
N ASN A 74 8.34 12.84 18.56
CA ASN A 74 8.12 11.93 19.70
C ASN A 74 6.77 11.16 19.71
N SER A 75 6.07 11.08 18.57
CA SER A 75 4.70 10.56 18.52
C SER A 75 4.54 9.48 17.45
N VAL A 76 4.63 9.83 16.16
CA VAL A 76 4.38 8.88 15.07
C VAL A 76 5.26 9.16 13.87
N GLN A 77 5.61 8.10 13.15
CA GLN A 77 6.16 8.16 11.80
C GLN A 77 5.31 7.32 10.84
N VAL A 78 5.09 7.83 9.64
CA VAL A 78 4.29 7.16 8.60
C VAL A 78 5.03 7.15 7.28
N LEU A 79 4.95 6.03 6.58
CA LEU A 79 5.23 5.88 5.16
C LEU A 79 3.97 5.40 4.46
N ASP A 80 3.57 6.09 3.40
CA ASP A 80 2.69 5.56 2.37
C ASP A 80 3.39 5.75 1.02
N PHE A 81 3.91 4.67 0.45
CA PHE A 81 4.61 4.68 -0.83
C PHE A 81 3.96 3.67 -1.78
N ALA A 82 3.68 4.06 -3.01
CA ALA A 82 3.10 3.17 -4.00
C ALA A 82 3.43 3.60 -5.42
N ALA A 83 3.37 2.62 -6.31
CA ALA A 83 3.55 2.81 -7.73
C ALA A 83 2.37 2.18 -8.46
N PHE A 84 1.66 2.99 -9.23
CA PHE A 84 0.56 2.59 -10.10
C PHE A 84 1.04 2.63 -11.55
N SER A 85 0.88 1.53 -12.28
CA SER A 85 1.19 1.47 -13.70
C SER A 85 0.13 2.19 -14.54
N GLU A 86 0.51 2.56 -15.75
CA GLU A 86 -0.48 2.87 -16.80
C GLU A 86 -1.33 1.62 -17.10
N PRO A 87 -2.63 1.77 -17.45
CA PRO A 87 -3.52 0.63 -17.69
C PRO A 87 -3.07 -0.32 -18.81
N GLU A 88 -2.20 0.11 -19.71
CA GLU A 88 -1.59 -0.73 -20.74
C GLU A 88 -0.59 -1.73 -20.15
N TYR A 89 -0.19 -1.61 -18.89
CA TYR A 89 0.68 -2.55 -18.21
C TYR A 89 -0.04 -3.11 -16.98
N ASP A 90 -0.30 -4.41 -16.99
CA ASP A 90 -1.01 -5.14 -15.92
C ASP A 90 -0.13 -5.42 -14.68
N LEU A 91 0.85 -4.56 -14.43
CA LEU A 91 1.77 -4.69 -13.30
C LEU A 91 1.02 -4.73 -11.95
N PRO A 92 1.52 -5.52 -10.98
CA PRO A 92 1.12 -5.35 -9.59
C PRO A 92 1.35 -3.91 -9.12
N ILE A 93 0.50 -3.45 -8.21
CA ILE A 93 0.65 -2.17 -7.54
C ILE A 93 1.68 -2.35 -6.42
N PHE A 94 2.84 -1.70 -6.52
CA PHE A 94 3.76 -1.66 -5.40
C PHE A 94 3.12 -0.90 -4.25
N CYS A 95 3.13 -1.44 -3.03
CA CYS A 95 2.50 -0.83 -1.87
C CYS A 95 3.37 -1.02 -0.62
N ALA A 96 3.79 0.08 -0.01
CA ALA A 96 4.48 0.10 1.27
C ALA A 96 3.80 1.10 2.21
N ASN A 97 3.01 0.57 3.13
CA ASN A 97 2.33 1.31 4.19
C ASN A 97 2.94 0.92 5.53
N ALA A 98 3.62 1.87 6.19
CA ALA A 98 4.19 1.66 7.51
C ALA A 98 3.72 2.76 8.46
N PHE A 99 3.23 2.36 9.63
CA PHE A 99 2.89 3.26 10.73
C PHE A 99 3.71 2.84 11.94
N THR A 100 4.50 3.76 12.50
CA THR A 100 5.30 3.52 13.70
C THR A 100 4.94 4.52 14.78
N SER A 101 4.68 4.02 15.99
CA SER A 101 4.59 4.80 17.22
C SER A 101 5.59 4.25 18.25
N PRO A 102 5.79 4.92 19.40
CA PRO A 102 6.64 4.39 20.48
C PRO A 102 6.23 3.00 20.97
N ALA A 103 4.98 2.59 20.75
CA ALA A 103 4.48 1.29 21.19
C ALA A 103 4.72 0.16 20.17
N ARG A 104 4.61 0.46 18.86
CA ARG A 104 4.67 -0.57 17.80
C ARG A 104 4.84 0.03 16.41
N SER A 105 5.34 -0.80 15.49
CA SER A 105 5.25 -0.61 14.05
C SER A 105 4.19 -1.53 13.47
N ILE A 106 3.31 -1.01 12.62
CA ILE A 106 2.29 -1.75 11.87
C ILE A 106 2.63 -1.56 10.40
N VAL A 107 2.87 -2.66 9.68
CA VAL A 107 3.41 -2.60 8.33
C VAL A 107 2.63 -3.51 7.39
N VAL A 108 2.33 -2.96 6.21
CA VAL A 108 1.94 -3.70 5.01
C VAL A 108 2.95 -3.36 3.91
N LEU A 109 3.69 -4.36 3.43
CA LEU A 109 4.58 -4.26 2.27
C LEU A 109 4.20 -5.35 1.28
N ASP A 110 3.88 -4.97 0.05
CA ASP A 110 3.38 -5.90 -0.95
C ASP A 110 3.59 -5.40 -2.39
N LEU A 111 3.51 -6.33 -3.32
CA LEU A 111 3.18 -6.08 -4.71
C LEU A 111 1.70 -6.47 -4.86
N ASN A 112 0.77 -5.59 -4.50
CA ASN A 112 -0.66 -5.89 -4.53
C ASN A 112 -1.07 -6.28 -5.95
N PRO A 113 -1.77 -7.41 -6.13
CA PRO A 113 -2.12 -7.88 -7.46
C PRO A 113 -3.19 -6.98 -8.07
N LEU A 114 -3.10 -6.73 -9.37
CA LEU A 114 -4.15 -6.01 -10.08
C LEU A 114 -5.45 -6.84 -10.11
N TYR A 115 -5.31 -8.16 -10.22
CA TYR A 115 -6.41 -9.14 -10.24
C TYR A 115 -6.36 -10.07 -9.04
N ASP A 116 -7.51 -10.46 -8.51
CA ASP A 116 -7.59 -11.38 -7.36
C ASP A 116 -6.85 -12.69 -7.66
N THR A 117 -5.82 -13.00 -6.86
CA THR A 117 -4.95 -14.16 -7.08
C THR A 117 -5.57 -15.50 -6.71
N THR A 118 -6.74 -15.48 -6.04
CA THR A 118 -7.54 -16.67 -5.78
C THR A 118 -8.41 -17.05 -7.00
N GLU A 119 -8.85 -16.06 -7.76
CA GLU A 119 -9.70 -16.24 -8.96
C GLU A 119 -8.88 -16.30 -10.27
N HIS A 120 -7.75 -15.58 -10.33
CA HIS A 120 -6.92 -15.43 -11.52
C HIS A 120 -5.58 -16.14 -11.37
N GLU A 121 -5.60 -17.46 -11.55
CA GLU A 121 -4.40 -18.31 -11.40
C GLU A 121 -3.30 -18.02 -12.42
N ASP A 122 -3.69 -17.58 -13.63
CA ASP A 122 -2.78 -17.17 -14.70
C ASP A 122 -2.01 -15.91 -14.31
N TYR A 123 -2.71 -14.90 -13.79
CA TYR A 123 -2.08 -13.69 -13.26
C TYR A 123 -1.19 -13.99 -12.05
N ARG A 124 -1.67 -14.83 -11.11
CA ARG A 124 -0.87 -15.30 -9.97
C ARG A 124 0.41 -15.99 -10.44
N GLY A 125 0.29 -16.88 -11.43
CA GLY A 125 1.39 -17.63 -12.01
C GLY A 125 2.41 -16.73 -12.71
N LYS A 126 1.94 -15.71 -13.45
CA LYS A 126 2.77 -14.73 -14.16
C LYS A 126 3.65 -13.93 -13.20
N TYR A 127 3.08 -13.40 -12.11
CA TYR A 127 3.79 -12.43 -11.28
C TYR A 127 4.40 -12.99 -10.00
N TYR A 128 3.85 -14.05 -9.39
CA TYR A 128 4.21 -14.43 -8.02
C TYR A 128 4.88 -15.79 -7.90
N ARG A 129 4.79 -16.66 -8.91
CA ARG A 129 5.35 -18.03 -8.85
C ARG A 129 6.82 -18.05 -8.44
N ASN A 130 7.62 -17.14 -9.00
CA ASN A 130 9.06 -17.07 -8.76
C ASN A 130 9.43 -16.18 -7.55
N LEU A 131 8.45 -15.58 -6.87
CA LEU A 131 8.66 -14.65 -5.76
C LEU A 131 8.48 -15.31 -4.38
N MET A 132 8.06 -16.59 -4.33
CA MET A 132 7.92 -17.30 -3.06
C MET A 132 9.22 -17.36 -2.22
N PRO A 133 10.43 -17.54 -2.81
CA PRO A 133 11.67 -17.46 -2.03
C PRO A 133 11.88 -16.11 -1.34
N LEU A 134 11.39 -15.01 -1.93
CA LEU A 134 11.51 -13.66 -1.35
C LEU A 134 10.69 -13.56 -0.06
N ILE A 135 9.42 -13.96 -0.09
CA ILE A 135 8.61 -13.91 1.13
C ILE A 135 9.09 -14.92 2.18
N HIS A 136 9.58 -16.10 1.81
CA HIS A 136 10.13 -17.05 2.77
C HIS A 136 11.31 -16.46 3.56
N LYS A 137 12.22 -15.74 2.88
CA LYS A 137 13.32 -15.01 3.52
C LYS A 137 12.80 -14.03 4.59
N TYR A 138 11.72 -13.31 4.30
CA TYR A 138 11.22 -12.24 5.17
C TYR A 138 10.18 -12.69 6.18
N SER A 139 9.45 -13.79 5.97
CA SER A 139 8.42 -14.28 6.90
C SER A 139 8.99 -14.74 8.24
N GLU A 140 10.25 -15.17 8.27
CA GLU A 140 10.96 -15.52 9.51
C GLU A 140 11.39 -14.27 10.30
N LEU A 141 11.70 -13.17 9.60
CA LEU A 141 12.22 -11.93 10.18
C LEU A 141 11.11 -10.91 10.51
N LEU A 142 10.00 -10.97 9.77
CA LEU A 142 8.85 -10.08 9.84
C LEU A 142 7.60 -10.96 10.00
N PRO A 143 7.34 -11.47 11.21
CA PRO A 143 6.27 -12.44 11.45
C PRO A 143 4.89 -11.86 11.17
N TRP A 144 3.93 -12.74 10.87
CA TRP A 144 2.56 -12.35 10.58
C TRP A 144 1.94 -11.52 11.72
N GLY A 145 1.31 -10.40 11.37
CA GLY A 145 0.78 -9.42 12.33
C GLY A 145 -0.52 -9.82 13.05
N GLY A 146 -0.98 -11.08 12.91
CA GLY A 146 -2.24 -11.57 13.45
C GLY A 146 -3.45 -11.15 12.62
N LYS A 147 -4.64 -11.13 13.22
CA LYS A 147 -5.90 -10.91 12.49
C LYS A 147 -5.93 -9.61 11.69
N ILE A 148 -6.38 -9.70 10.45
CA ILE A 148 -6.54 -8.59 9.51
C ILE A 148 -7.97 -8.50 8.99
N THR A 149 -8.38 -7.32 8.53
CA THR A 149 -9.68 -7.12 7.86
C THR A 149 -9.81 -8.09 6.70
N SER A 150 -10.82 -8.98 6.74
CA SER A 150 -10.93 -10.07 5.76
C SER A 150 -11.03 -9.58 4.33
N GLU A 151 -11.78 -8.50 4.08
CA GLU A 151 -11.94 -7.92 2.75
C GLU A 151 -10.64 -7.34 2.18
N SER A 152 -9.64 -7.02 3.02
CA SER A 152 -8.33 -6.56 2.55
C SER A 152 -7.54 -7.67 1.85
N LEU A 153 -7.81 -8.94 2.13
CA LEU A 153 -7.09 -10.06 1.48
C LEU A 153 -7.32 -10.13 -0.03
N ARG A 154 -8.47 -9.64 -0.52
CA ARG A 154 -8.78 -9.55 -1.96
C ARG A 154 -7.76 -8.70 -2.74
N PHE A 155 -7.00 -7.86 -2.04
CA PHE A 155 -6.01 -6.96 -2.60
C PHE A 155 -4.57 -7.31 -2.20
N PHE A 156 -4.37 -8.41 -1.49
CA PHE A 156 -3.03 -8.85 -1.10
C PHE A 156 -2.54 -9.99 -1.97
N SER A 157 -1.23 -9.99 -2.21
CA SER A 157 -0.57 -11.06 -2.92
C SER A 157 -0.14 -12.20 -1.98
N PRO A 158 0.20 -13.38 -2.52
CA PRO A 158 0.82 -14.44 -1.75
C PRO A 158 2.18 -14.10 -1.13
N ILE A 159 2.78 -12.97 -1.50
CA ILE A 159 4.06 -12.48 -0.95
C ILE A 159 3.89 -11.29 -0.01
N VAL A 160 2.66 -10.94 0.39
CA VAL A 160 2.42 -9.81 1.31
C VAL A 160 3.17 -9.99 2.62
N ILE A 161 3.81 -8.91 3.09
CA ILE A 161 4.31 -8.78 4.46
C ILE A 161 3.28 -7.92 5.21
N TRP A 162 2.45 -8.58 6.02
CA TRP A 162 1.63 -7.94 7.05
C TRP A 162 2.23 -8.29 8.41
N THR A 163 2.72 -7.28 9.13
CA THR A 163 3.44 -7.50 10.39
C THR A 163 3.18 -6.39 11.41
N ILE A 164 3.24 -6.77 12.69
CA ILE A 164 3.25 -5.84 13.82
C ILE A 164 4.53 -6.13 14.62
N LEU A 165 5.37 -5.12 14.78
CA LEU A 165 6.71 -5.24 15.33
C LEU A 165 6.92 -4.26 16.49
N GLU A 166 7.88 -4.58 17.36
CA GLU A 166 8.46 -3.57 18.25
C GLU A 166 9.24 -2.53 17.44
N PRO A 167 9.18 -1.23 17.79
CA PRO A 167 9.80 -0.15 17.04
C PRO A 167 11.31 -0.03 17.36
N THR A 168 12.06 -1.11 17.12
CA THR A 168 13.51 -1.16 17.36
C THR A 168 14.29 -0.86 16.08
N GLU A 169 15.53 -0.40 16.23
CA GLU A 169 16.49 -0.19 15.13
C GLU A 169 16.66 -1.44 14.26
N ALA A 170 16.83 -2.60 14.90
CA ALA A 170 17.02 -3.85 14.21
C ALA A 170 15.81 -4.21 13.32
N ASN A 171 14.59 -4.10 13.86
CA ASN A 171 13.37 -4.38 13.11
C ASN A 171 13.18 -3.39 11.95
N HIS A 172 13.51 -2.12 12.16
CA HIS A 172 13.49 -1.10 11.09
C HIS A 172 14.52 -1.37 9.99
N GLN A 173 15.70 -1.86 10.34
CA GLN A 173 16.72 -2.22 9.35
C GLN A 173 16.28 -3.44 8.52
N VAL A 174 15.66 -4.45 9.14
CA VAL A 174 15.06 -5.59 8.42
C VAL A 174 13.95 -5.10 7.49
N LEU A 175 13.07 -4.21 7.96
CA LEU A 175 12.01 -3.62 7.15
C LEU A 175 12.58 -2.83 5.95
N TYR A 176 13.65 -2.08 6.16
CA TYR A 176 14.34 -1.38 5.08
C TYR A 176 14.89 -2.35 4.03
N SER A 177 15.54 -3.44 4.46
CA SER A 177 15.99 -4.48 3.53
C SER A 177 14.84 -5.13 2.76
N ALA A 178 13.72 -5.45 3.44
CA ALA A 178 12.53 -5.99 2.79
C ALA A 178 11.96 -5.03 1.74
N PHE A 179 11.80 -3.75 2.10
CA PHE A 179 11.34 -2.71 1.19
C PHE A 179 12.22 -2.62 -0.06
N MET A 180 13.54 -2.62 0.12
CA MET A 180 14.48 -2.51 -1.00
C MET A 180 14.44 -3.74 -1.92
N ASP A 181 14.36 -4.96 -1.37
CA ASP A 181 14.26 -6.17 -2.19
C ASP A 181 12.92 -6.25 -2.93
N TYR A 182 11.80 -5.93 -2.27
CA TYR A 182 10.48 -5.91 -2.90
C TYR A 182 10.39 -4.84 -3.99
N TYR A 183 10.92 -3.64 -3.73
CA TYR A 183 10.89 -2.56 -4.70
C TYR A 183 11.79 -2.85 -5.91
N LYS A 184 12.94 -3.49 -5.68
CA LYS A 184 13.80 -3.98 -6.76
C LYS A 184 13.05 -4.96 -7.67
N VAL A 185 12.35 -5.95 -7.09
CA VAL A 185 11.54 -6.90 -7.88
C VAL A 185 10.47 -6.17 -8.69
N TRP A 186 9.80 -5.17 -8.11
CA TRP A 186 8.80 -4.40 -8.85
C TRP A 186 9.41 -3.63 -10.04
N LEU A 187 10.61 -3.05 -9.88
CA LEU A 187 11.33 -2.39 -10.96
C LEU A 187 11.72 -3.38 -12.07
N GLU A 188 12.19 -4.57 -11.72
CA GLU A 188 12.51 -5.63 -12.69
C GLU A 188 11.26 -6.08 -13.46
N LEU A 189 10.12 -6.26 -12.77
CA LEU A 189 8.84 -6.54 -13.43
C LEU A 189 8.41 -5.39 -14.37
N MET A 190 8.64 -4.14 -13.98
CA MET A 190 8.35 -2.97 -14.80
C MET A 190 9.20 -2.95 -16.08
N ASP A 191 10.49 -3.29 -15.99
CA ASP A 191 11.38 -3.36 -17.14
C ASP A 191 10.87 -4.39 -18.16
N GLU A 192 10.50 -5.57 -17.67
CA GLU A 192 9.99 -6.70 -18.48
C GLU A 192 8.54 -6.51 -18.97
N ALA A 193 7.81 -5.54 -18.42
CA ALA A 193 6.40 -5.32 -18.75
C ALA A 193 6.21 -5.00 -20.24
N VAL A 194 5.41 -5.82 -20.91
CA VAL A 194 5.00 -5.63 -22.30
C VAL A 194 3.70 -4.84 -22.33
N GLN A 195 3.63 -3.83 -23.19
CA GLN A 195 2.43 -3.03 -23.39
C GLN A 195 1.31 -3.89 -23.98
N GLU A 196 0.13 -3.87 -23.35
CA GLU A 196 -1.08 -4.48 -23.87
C GLU A 196 -1.70 -3.60 -24.95
N THR A 197 -2.05 -4.21 -26.08
CA THR A 197 -2.61 -3.52 -27.25
C THR A 197 -4.10 -3.78 -27.43
N SER A 198 -4.65 -4.79 -26.75
CA SER A 198 -6.09 -5.06 -26.73
C SER A 198 -6.82 -4.05 -25.86
N LEU A 199 -7.67 -3.22 -26.48
CA LEU A 199 -8.49 -2.23 -25.78
C LEU A 199 -9.33 -2.86 -24.66
N GLU A 200 -9.90 -4.05 -24.88
CA GLU A 200 -10.69 -4.76 -23.88
C GLU A 200 -9.87 -5.08 -22.63
N LYS A 201 -8.62 -5.55 -22.80
CA LYS A 201 -7.76 -5.87 -21.66
C LYS A 201 -7.23 -4.62 -20.97
N VAL A 202 -6.94 -3.56 -21.72
CA VAL A 202 -6.55 -2.25 -21.16
C VAL A 202 -7.70 -1.67 -20.32
N ASP A 203 -8.94 -1.76 -20.81
CA ASP A 203 -10.13 -1.32 -20.08
C ASP A 203 -10.33 -2.16 -18.80
N ARG A 204 -10.11 -3.48 -18.88
CA ARG A 204 -10.15 -4.37 -17.72
C ARG A 204 -9.07 -4.03 -16.68
N ASN A 205 -7.84 -3.77 -17.11
CA ASN A 205 -6.75 -3.32 -16.23
C ASN A 205 -7.12 -2.00 -15.55
N ARG A 206 -7.66 -1.05 -16.31
CA ARG A 206 -8.13 0.25 -15.80
C ARG A 206 -9.21 0.08 -14.74
N GLU A 207 -10.21 -0.76 -15.01
CA GLU A 207 -11.29 -1.05 -14.07
C GLU A 207 -10.77 -1.71 -12.78
N ALA A 208 -9.85 -2.66 -12.90
CA ALA A 208 -9.25 -3.33 -11.76
C ALA A 208 -8.46 -2.35 -10.87
N GLN A 209 -7.70 -1.44 -11.48
CA GLN A 209 -7.01 -0.38 -10.75
C GLN A 209 -8.00 0.59 -10.10
N HIS A 210 -9.06 0.99 -10.82
CA HIS A 210 -10.11 1.86 -10.30
C HIS A 210 -10.83 1.22 -9.08
N LYS A 211 -11.14 -0.07 -9.13
CA LYS A 211 -11.71 -0.84 -8.00
C LYS A 211 -10.80 -0.81 -6.77
N TYR A 212 -9.50 -1.02 -6.95
CA TYR A 212 -8.51 -0.92 -5.87
C TYR A 212 -8.46 0.47 -5.25
N LEU A 213 -8.37 1.52 -6.09
CA LEU A 213 -8.33 2.91 -5.63
C LEU A 213 -9.62 3.29 -4.87
N THR A 214 -10.76 2.84 -5.37
CA THR A 214 -12.08 3.04 -4.75
C THR A 214 -12.15 2.39 -3.37
N TRP A 215 -11.66 1.16 -3.26
CA TRP A 215 -11.59 0.46 -1.97
C TRP A 215 -10.73 1.23 -0.96
N ARG A 216 -9.49 1.58 -1.36
CA ARG A 216 -8.55 2.26 -0.49
C ARG A 216 -9.04 3.65 -0.10
N ALA A 217 -9.55 4.46 -1.04
CA ALA A 217 -10.05 5.80 -0.75
C ALA A 217 -11.19 5.80 0.29
N GLU A 218 -12.00 4.74 0.34
CA GLU A 218 -13.12 4.63 1.27
C GLU A 218 -12.75 3.96 2.60
N LYS A 219 -11.87 2.94 2.59
CA LYS A 219 -11.63 2.05 3.74
C LYS A 219 -10.22 2.10 4.32
N ASP A 220 -9.33 2.93 3.79
CA ASP A 220 -7.94 3.02 4.27
C ASP A 220 -7.87 3.35 5.77
N PRO A 221 -7.09 2.58 6.55
CA PRO A 221 -7.04 2.74 7.99
C PRO A 221 -6.38 4.04 8.45
N GLY A 222 -5.56 4.66 7.60
CA GLY A 222 -4.82 5.89 7.89
C GLY A 222 -5.67 7.16 7.84
N TYR A 223 -6.88 7.11 7.26
CA TYR A 223 -7.70 8.31 7.05
C TYR A 223 -7.96 9.08 8.35
N SER A 224 -8.33 8.39 9.44
CA SER A 224 -8.59 9.04 10.74
C SER A 224 -7.38 9.81 11.28
N LEU A 225 -6.16 9.33 11.02
CA LEU A 225 -4.94 10.04 11.40
C LEU A 225 -4.77 11.31 10.57
N LEU A 226 -4.94 11.22 9.24
CA LEU A 226 -4.86 12.39 8.35
C LEU A 226 -5.86 13.47 8.77
N LYS A 227 -7.10 13.09 9.10
CA LYS A 227 -8.11 14.04 9.58
C LYS A 227 -7.70 14.78 10.84
N LYS A 228 -7.06 14.08 11.78
CA LYS A 228 -6.52 14.69 13.01
C LYS A 228 -5.40 15.68 12.66
N LEU A 229 -4.53 15.32 11.72
CA LEU A 229 -3.33 16.09 11.41
C LEU A 229 -3.59 17.31 10.53
N ILE A 230 -4.54 17.26 9.58
CA ILE A 230 -4.74 18.32 8.58
C ILE A 230 -6.21 18.75 8.41
N GLY A 231 -7.14 18.18 9.19
CA GLY A 231 -8.58 18.46 9.10
C GLY A 231 -9.31 17.61 8.04
N GLU A 232 -10.64 17.52 8.14
CA GLU A 232 -11.47 16.63 7.30
C GLU A 232 -11.37 16.98 5.81
N CYS A 233 -11.54 18.24 5.43
CA CYS A 233 -11.52 18.65 4.01
C CYS A 233 -10.16 18.37 3.36
N ALA A 234 -9.06 18.80 3.98
CA ALA A 234 -7.72 18.59 3.41
C ALA A 234 -7.33 17.10 3.41
N ALA A 235 -7.75 16.32 4.41
CA ALA A 235 -7.55 14.88 4.40
C ALA A 235 -8.32 14.20 3.27
N LYS A 236 -9.57 14.62 3.00
CA LYS A 236 -10.35 14.09 1.89
C LYS A 236 -9.68 14.37 0.54
N ASP A 237 -9.24 15.61 0.33
CA ASP A 237 -8.51 16.00 -0.88
C ASP A 237 -7.21 15.20 -1.04
N LEU A 238 -6.41 15.08 0.03
CA LEU A 238 -5.16 14.32 0.02
C LEU A 238 -5.41 12.83 -0.30
N VAL A 239 -6.47 12.24 0.23
CA VAL A 239 -6.82 10.85 -0.06
C VAL A 239 -7.19 10.66 -1.53
N ARG A 240 -8.09 11.50 -2.06
CA ARG A 240 -8.68 11.28 -3.39
C ARG A 240 -7.82 11.80 -4.53
N GLU A 241 -7.14 12.92 -4.34
CA GLU A 241 -6.40 13.61 -5.40
C GLU A 241 -4.89 13.38 -5.34
N PHE A 242 -4.40 12.66 -4.32
CA PHE A 242 -2.97 12.32 -4.19
C PHE A 242 -2.72 10.84 -3.88
N LEU A 243 -3.19 10.33 -2.74
CA LEU A 243 -2.88 8.95 -2.32
C LEU A 243 -3.49 7.91 -3.25
N PHE A 244 -4.73 8.15 -3.66
CA PHE A 244 -5.51 7.31 -4.56
C PHE A 244 -6.04 8.10 -5.77
N GLU A 245 -5.21 9.02 -6.26
CA GLU A 245 -5.46 9.72 -7.53
C GLU A 245 -5.69 8.67 -8.64
N GLY A 246 -6.76 8.90 -9.40
CA GLY A 246 -7.36 7.91 -10.30
C GLY A 246 -8.76 7.46 -9.89
N VAL A 247 -9.14 7.60 -8.61
CA VAL A 247 -10.48 7.20 -8.11
C VAL A 247 -11.63 8.00 -8.73
N ASP A 248 -11.35 9.22 -9.20
CA ASP A 248 -12.35 10.11 -9.83
C ASP A 248 -12.18 10.20 -11.36
N SER A 249 -11.16 9.54 -11.95
CA SER A 249 -10.77 9.71 -13.36
C SER A 249 -10.63 8.41 -14.15
N LEU A 250 -10.33 7.28 -13.50
CA LEU A 250 -10.14 5.99 -14.19
C LEU A 250 -11.46 5.24 -14.45
N GLY A 251 -12.54 5.60 -13.77
CA GLY A 251 -13.84 4.98 -13.91
C GLY A 251 -14.96 5.78 -13.25
N THR A 252 -16.19 5.30 -13.42
CA THR A 252 -17.40 5.96 -12.90
C THR A 252 -18.18 5.13 -11.88
N LYS A 253 -17.84 3.84 -11.73
CA LYS A 253 -18.47 2.94 -10.75
C LYS A 253 -18.21 3.42 -9.33
N SER A 254 -19.26 3.57 -8.55
CA SER A 254 -19.21 3.92 -7.14
C SER A 254 -18.68 2.78 -6.26
N PHE A 255 -18.35 3.09 -5.01
CA PHE A 255 -17.95 2.09 -4.02
C PHE A 255 -18.99 0.97 -3.86
N LEU A 256 -20.29 1.30 -3.84
CA LEU A 256 -21.35 0.30 -3.67
C LEU A 256 -21.60 -0.57 -4.92
N GLU A 257 -21.20 -0.10 -6.11
CA GLU A 257 -21.23 -0.93 -7.32
C GLU A 257 -20.14 -2.00 -7.31
N TYR A 258 -18.98 -1.71 -6.70
CA TYR A 258 -17.92 -2.70 -6.51
C TYR A 258 -18.09 -3.57 -5.27
N PHE A 259 -18.64 -3.01 -4.19
CA PHE A 259 -18.74 -3.64 -2.87
C PHE A 259 -20.17 -3.51 -2.31
N PRO A 260 -21.17 -4.15 -2.97
CA PRO A 260 -22.57 -4.04 -2.59
C PRO A 260 -22.86 -4.56 -1.16
N GLU A 261 -22.00 -5.42 -0.60
CA GLU A 261 -22.08 -5.90 0.77
C GLU A 261 -21.98 -4.78 1.83
N TYR A 262 -21.51 -3.59 1.45
CA TYR A 262 -21.46 -2.40 2.31
C TYR A 262 -22.70 -1.51 2.20
N ALA A 263 -23.70 -1.86 1.39
CA ALA A 263 -24.90 -1.05 1.27
C ALA A 263 -25.71 -1.03 2.59
N GLN A 264 -26.13 0.17 3.00
CA GLN A 264 -27.11 0.37 4.07
C GLN A 264 -28.44 0.90 3.51
N GLY A 265 -29.48 0.90 4.34
CA GLY A 265 -30.76 1.52 4.00
C GLY A 265 -30.57 2.96 3.49
N GLY A 266 -31.21 3.28 2.36
CA GLY A 266 -31.10 4.60 1.72
C GLY A 266 -29.89 4.79 0.79
N GLY A 267 -29.17 3.71 0.41
CA GLY A 267 -28.09 3.79 -0.58
C GLY A 267 -26.79 4.39 -0.06
N THR A 268 -26.59 4.39 1.27
CA THR A 268 -25.38 4.91 1.91
C THR A 268 -24.38 3.81 2.20
N VAL A 269 -23.09 4.17 2.26
CA VAL A 269 -22.00 3.23 2.56
C VAL A 269 -21.91 2.95 4.07
N ASN A 270 -21.84 1.68 4.45
CA ASN A 270 -21.63 1.28 5.83
C ASN A 270 -20.31 1.81 6.38
N LYS A 271 -20.36 2.51 7.51
CA LYS A 271 -19.19 3.09 8.19
C LYS A 271 -18.25 2.04 8.79
N LYS A 272 -18.68 0.79 8.94
CA LYS A 272 -17.79 -0.31 9.35
C LYS A 272 -16.65 -0.43 8.33
N ARG A 273 -15.44 -0.68 8.84
CA ARG A 273 -14.29 -1.00 7.99
C ARG A 273 -14.47 -2.36 7.31
N SER A 274 -15.02 -3.30 8.06
CA SER A 274 -15.21 -4.68 7.64
C SER A 274 -16.64 -5.12 7.95
N MET A 275 -17.27 -5.77 6.98
CA MET A 275 -18.57 -6.41 7.12
C MET A 275 -18.41 -7.83 7.69
N ILE A 276 -17.33 -8.52 7.34
CA ILE A 276 -17.00 -9.88 7.82
C ILE A 276 -16.36 -9.83 9.22
N GLY A 277 -15.52 -8.85 9.47
CA GLY A 277 -14.68 -8.73 10.66
C GLY A 277 -13.20 -8.98 10.35
N LYS A 278 -12.41 -9.10 11.42
CA LYS A 278 -11.00 -9.49 11.28
C LYS A 278 -10.87 -11.00 11.43
N SER A 279 -10.18 -11.64 10.49
CA SER A 279 -9.85 -13.07 10.52
C SER A 279 -8.37 -13.30 10.23
N PHE A 280 -7.96 -14.55 10.02
CA PHE A 280 -6.62 -14.98 9.63
C PHE A 280 -5.57 -14.67 10.70
N GLU A 281 -5.69 -15.36 11.85
CA GLU A 281 -4.69 -15.29 12.93
C GLU A 281 -3.31 -15.74 12.44
N SER A 282 -3.26 -16.69 11.52
CA SER A 282 -2.07 -17.13 10.79
C SER A 282 -2.09 -16.66 9.33
N ARG A 283 -0.90 -16.66 8.71
CA ARG A 283 -0.75 -16.37 7.27
C ARG A 283 -1.64 -17.30 6.44
N PRO A 284 -2.53 -16.78 5.57
CA PRO A 284 -3.50 -17.59 4.85
C PRO A 284 -3.01 -18.14 3.50
N TRP A 285 -1.69 -18.22 3.30
CA TRP A 285 -1.07 -18.83 2.11
C TRP A 285 -0.07 -19.90 2.52
N ASP A 286 -0.02 -21.00 1.76
CA ASP A 286 1.01 -22.04 1.90
C ASP A 286 2.38 -21.57 1.35
N ALA A 287 3.41 -22.42 1.51
CA ALA A 287 4.76 -22.14 1.01
C ALA A 287 4.87 -22.06 -0.53
N ARG A 288 3.82 -22.39 -1.27
CA ARG A 288 3.74 -22.25 -2.74
C ARG A 288 2.89 -21.06 -3.15
N GLY A 289 2.37 -20.29 -2.19
CA GLY A 289 1.51 -19.14 -2.44
C GLY A 289 0.07 -19.51 -2.78
N GLN A 290 -0.37 -20.73 -2.49
CA GLN A 290 -1.77 -21.13 -2.60
C GLN A 290 -2.54 -20.64 -1.38
N PHE A 291 -3.72 -20.06 -1.61
CA PHE A 291 -4.59 -19.62 -0.52
C PHE A 291 -5.16 -20.81 0.24
N ILE A 292 -5.03 -20.80 1.56
CA ILE A 292 -5.50 -21.86 2.48
C ILE A 292 -6.40 -21.30 3.59
N GLY A 293 -6.82 -20.04 3.46
CA GLY A 293 -7.57 -19.31 4.49
C GLY A 293 -8.93 -19.90 4.85
N ASP A 294 -9.51 -20.74 3.99
CA ASP A 294 -10.81 -21.40 4.24
C ASP A 294 -10.67 -22.71 5.05
N ALA A 295 -9.44 -23.20 5.29
CA ALA A 295 -9.19 -24.53 5.84
C ALA A 295 -9.03 -24.57 7.38
N GLY A 296 -9.47 -23.56 8.12
CA GLY A 296 -9.00 -23.36 9.51
C GLY A 296 -9.93 -22.74 10.56
N ASP A 297 -11.25 -22.71 10.35
CA ASP A 297 -12.22 -22.45 11.44
C ASP A 297 -13.13 -23.67 11.62
N GLY A 298 -12.55 -24.73 12.20
CA GLY A 298 -13.23 -25.93 12.70
C GLY A 298 -12.68 -26.31 14.07
#